data_AF-A0A9Q0N817-F1
#
_entry.id   AF-A0A9Q0N817-F1
#
_cell.length_a   1.000
_cell.length_b   1.000
_cell.length_c   1.000
_cell.angle_alpha   90.00
_cell.angle_beta   90.00
_cell.angle_gamma   90.00
#
_symmetry.space_group_name_H-M   'P 1'
#
loop_
_entity.id
_entity.type
_entity.pdbx_description
1 polymer ?
#
loop_
_entity_poly.entity_id
_entity_poly.type
_entity_poly.pdbx_seq_one_letter_code
_entity_poly.pdbx_strand_id
1 'polypeptide(L)'
;MPYTNEYGQLIGDAMPKWRLRPNPKRSITLTGRTCRLEPLDAFVHANDLYMAYSLSADNRDWTYLSSERFTSLEQMQNYIAETMTRTKLPNFAVVNNSSKAVGIIALTKASPSDGIARVGRVIFSPLLQRTVSSTEAQYLLMCYVFDDLGYRRYEWTCNSLNVPSRISAVRLGFTLEGILRKDSILKGHSEDTAFYSIIDDEWPKLKRAFQAWLAPSNFDGQGQQLNKLIKEQQIFVTMEVIKKKMQAMKLEKDNAEEKADTCENQVKDANIRAEKLKEEVKDCERKLVAIDLDFANSKNQLEASEQELEEKEKTLTATEAEVATLSRKVQQIEEDLEKTEERSITAQHKLLEATQKADENNRVLEARLQQDEERIEQLTNQLKESRLLAEDADGKSDEVSRKMAFVEDELEAAEERVKTGYSKVQELDEELQAVCNSLKSLENSEQKANNRVEEFKIEMESLTARLKAAETRAENAEKLVKRLQKEVDRLEDRLFYEKEKYKAICDDMDSTFAELTGY
;
A
#
# COMPACT_ATOMS: atom_id res chain seq x y z
N MET A 1 -24.53 -1.02 85.87
CA MET A 1 -24.82 0.04 84.88
C MET A 1 -23.85 -0.15 83.75
N PRO A 2 -24.34 -0.44 82.52
CA PRO A 2 -23.47 -0.70 81.38
C PRO A 2 -22.50 0.48 81.19
N TYR A 3 -21.22 0.16 81.07
CA TYR A 3 -20.14 1.12 80.87
C TYR A 3 -20.06 1.48 79.39
N THR A 4 -19.63 2.69 79.03
CA THR A 4 -19.39 3.05 77.62
C THR A 4 -17.88 3.03 77.37
N ASN A 5 -17.42 2.23 76.41
CA ASN A 5 -16.00 2.17 76.05
C ASN A 5 -15.53 3.44 75.33
N GLU A 6 -14.23 3.53 75.04
CA GLU A 6 -13.61 4.67 74.34
C GLU A 6 -14.16 4.92 72.92
N TYR A 7 -14.91 3.96 72.36
CA TYR A 7 -15.55 4.03 71.04
C TYR A 7 -17.04 4.41 71.11
N GLY A 8 -17.56 4.79 72.28
CA GLY A 8 -18.97 5.13 72.45
C GLY A 8 -19.92 3.92 72.48
N GLN A 9 -19.40 2.71 72.67
CA GLN A 9 -20.20 1.48 72.70
C GLN A 9 -20.52 1.07 74.14
N LEU A 10 -21.76 0.68 74.39
CA LEU A 10 -22.16 0.09 75.67
C LEU A 10 -21.56 -1.31 75.85
N ILE A 11 -20.88 -1.54 76.98
CA ILE A 11 -20.37 -2.82 77.42
C ILE A 11 -20.94 -3.16 78.81
N GLY A 12 -21.00 -4.45 79.12
CA GLY A 12 -21.57 -4.95 80.38
C GLY A 12 -20.83 -4.48 81.64
N ASP A 13 -21.41 -4.78 82.80
CA ASP A 13 -20.84 -4.40 84.10
C ASP A 13 -19.44 -5.01 84.31
N ALA A 14 -18.50 -4.18 84.77
CA ALA A 14 -17.14 -4.62 85.06
C ALA A 14 -17.13 -5.61 86.24
N MET A 15 -16.37 -6.70 86.12
CA MET A 15 -16.26 -7.73 87.16
C MET A 15 -14.82 -7.82 87.72
N PRO A 16 -14.29 -6.77 88.37
CA PRO A 16 -12.87 -6.70 88.77
C PRO A 16 -12.48 -7.73 89.84
N LYS A 17 -13.46 -8.29 90.56
CA LYS A 17 -13.26 -9.34 91.56
C LYS A 17 -13.46 -10.75 91.01
N TRP A 18 -13.77 -10.89 89.72
CA TRP A 18 -13.97 -12.20 89.11
C TRP A 18 -12.67 -12.98 89.06
N ARG A 19 -12.77 -14.27 89.37
CA ARG A 19 -11.65 -15.22 89.37
C ARG A 19 -12.14 -16.55 88.83
N LEU A 20 -11.21 -17.30 88.26
CA LEU A 20 -11.42 -18.68 87.83
C LEU A 20 -12.04 -19.50 88.97
N ARG A 21 -13.15 -20.17 88.70
CA ARG A 21 -13.83 -21.03 89.67
C ARG A 21 -13.24 -22.44 89.69
N PRO A 22 -13.43 -23.20 90.79
CA PRO A 22 -12.99 -24.59 90.83
C PRO A 22 -13.71 -25.44 89.76
N ASN A 23 -13.03 -26.46 89.26
CA ASN A 23 -13.69 -27.47 88.45
C ASN A 23 -14.60 -28.34 89.33
N PRO A 24 -15.78 -28.76 88.83
CA PRO A 24 -16.61 -29.74 89.51
C PRO A 24 -15.84 -31.05 89.73
N LYS A 25 -15.86 -31.57 90.95
CA LYS A 25 -15.15 -32.80 91.33
C LYS A 25 -15.99 -34.02 90.97
N ARG A 26 -15.40 -34.98 90.24
CA ARG A 26 -16.07 -36.21 89.82
C ARG A 26 -16.38 -37.17 90.98
N SER A 27 -15.58 -37.15 92.04
CA SER A 27 -15.67 -38.07 93.18
C SER A 27 -16.44 -37.49 94.38
N ILE A 28 -17.19 -36.41 94.19
CA ILE A 28 -17.96 -35.78 95.28
C ILE A 28 -19.24 -36.56 95.55
N THR A 29 -19.60 -36.73 96.81
CA THR A 29 -20.92 -37.20 97.22
C THR A 29 -21.67 -36.04 97.86
N LEU A 30 -22.89 -35.76 97.39
CA LEU A 30 -23.72 -34.68 97.93
C LEU A 30 -24.87 -35.30 98.73
N THR A 31 -24.89 -35.09 100.04
CA THR A 31 -25.87 -35.74 100.93
C THR A 31 -26.98 -34.78 101.31
N GLY A 32 -28.22 -35.16 101.02
CA GLY A 32 -29.44 -34.51 101.51
C GLY A 32 -30.14 -35.36 102.56
N ARG A 33 -31.40 -35.03 102.83
CA ARG A 33 -32.24 -35.71 103.84
C ARG A 33 -33.05 -36.88 103.27
N THR A 34 -33.52 -36.75 102.04
CA THR A 34 -34.39 -37.70 101.34
C THR A 34 -33.71 -38.40 100.17
N CYS A 35 -32.56 -37.90 99.74
CA CYS A 35 -31.65 -38.59 98.83
C CYS A 35 -30.21 -38.13 99.04
N ARG A 36 -29.29 -38.86 98.41
CA ARG A 36 -27.91 -38.45 98.21
C ARG A 36 -27.52 -38.66 96.75
N LEU A 37 -26.59 -37.85 96.29
CA LEU A 37 -26.00 -37.92 94.96
C LEU A 37 -24.63 -38.57 95.09
N GLU A 38 -24.52 -39.82 94.68
CA GLU A 38 -23.26 -40.57 94.66
C GLU A 38 -22.62 -40.50 93.27
N PRO A 39 -21.28 -40.44 93.14
CA PRO A 39 -20.62 -40.59 91.86
C PRO A 39 -21.11 -41.83 91.12
N LEU A 40 -21.59 -41.65 89.90
CA LEU A 40 -22.17 -42.72 89.10
C LEU A 40 -21.12 -43.81 88.81
N ASP A 41 -21.46 -45.04 89.17
CA ASP A 41 -20.59 -46.22 89.06
C ASP A 41 -21.37 -47.41 88.52
N ALA A 42 -20.81 -48.10 87.53
CA ALA A 42 -21.47 -49.19 86.81
C ALA A 42 -21.62 -50.46 87.66
N PHE A 43 -20.69 -50.75 88.56
CA PHE A 43 -20.75 -51.94 89.42
C PHE A 43 -21.65 -51.72 90.62
N VAL A 44 -21.72 -50.50 91.13
CA VAL A 44 -22.55 -50.16 92.31
C VAL A 44 -24.00 -49.90 91.91
N HIS A 45 -24.26 -49.13 90.85
CA HIS A 45 -25.59 -48.55 90.63
C HIS A 45 -26.38 -49.17 89.47
N ALA A 46 -25.74 -49.85 88.52
CA ALA A 46 -26.41 -50.26 87.29
C ALA A 46 -27.61 -51.18 87.53
N ASN A 47 -27.49 -52.13 88.46
CA ASN A 47 -28.58 -53.05 88.78
C ASN A 47 -29.82 -52.32 89.31
N ASP A 48 -29.64 -51.47 90.32
CA ASP A 48 -30.75 -50.72 90.92
C ASP A 48 -31.38 -49.75 89.91
N LEU A 49 -30.57 -49.07 89.09
CA LEU A 49 -31.08 -48.16 88.06
C LEU A 49 -31.84 -48.92 86.96
N TYR A 50 -31.35 -50.06 86.52
CA TYR A 50 -32.03 -50.90 85.54
C TYR A 50 -33.40 -51.37 86.06
N MET A 51 -33.46 -51.83 87.32
CA MET A 51 -34.72 -52.24 87.96
C MET A 51 -35.68 -51.05 88.11
N ALA A 52 -35.17 -49.88 88.52
CA ALA A 52 -35.98 -48.68 88.69
C ALA A 52 -36.59 -48.19 87.36
N TYR A 53 -35.80 -48.16 86.27
CA TYR A 53 -36.28 -47.77 84.94
C TYR A 53 -37.20 -48.82 84.29
N SER A 54 -37.07 -50.09 84.65
CA SER A 54 -37.95 -51.15 84.16
C SER A 54 -39.41 -50.98 84.62
N LEU A 55 -39.65 -50.17 85.66
CA LEU A 55 -40.99 -49.82 86.14
C LEU A 55 -41.73 -48.81 85.26
N SER A 56 -41.06 -48.15 84.31
CA SER A 56 -41.73 -47.24 83.38
C SER A 56 -42.74 -48.00 82.51
N ALA A 57 -43.96 -47.46 82.39
CA ALA A 57 -45.07 -48.12 81.69
C ALA A 57 -44.78 -48.33 80.19
N ASP A 58 -44.05 -47.41 79.57
CA ASP A 58 -43.67 -47.46 78.16
C ASP A 58 -42.38 -46.64 77.92
N ASN A 59 -42.11 -46.26 76.67
CA ASN A 59 -40.88 -45.57 76.27
C ASN A 59 -40.97 -44.03 76.34
N ARG A 60 -42.08 -43.44 76.82
CA ARG A 60 -42.30 -41.97 76.77
C ARG A 60 -41.27 -41.17 77.58
N ASP A 61 -40.71 -41.75 78.64
CA ASP A 61 -39.66 -41.11 79.44
C ASP A 61 -38.35 -40.92 78.65
N TRP A 62 -38.15 -41.67 77.55
CA TRP A 62 -36.98 -41.61 76.67
C TRP A 62 -37.21 -40.81 75.38
N THR A 63 -38.42 -40.29 75.14
CA THR A 63 -38.76 -39.56 73.91
C THR A 63 -37.80 -38.39 73.64
N TYR A 64 -37.42 -37.66 74.69
CA TYR A 64 -36.57 -36.47 74.59
C TYR A 64 -35.14 -36.69 75.14
N LEU A 65 -34.75 -37.94 75.36
CA LEU A 65 -33.40 -38.29 75.80
C LEU A 65 -32.59 -38.79 74.60
N SER A 66 -31.27 -38.60 74.63
CA SER A 66 -30.38 -39.08 73.57
C SER A 66 -30.28 -40.61 73.50
N SER A 67 -30.61 -41.31 74.57
CA SER A 67 -30.61 -42.77 74.65
C SER A 67 -32.01 -43.35 74.49
N GLU A 68 -32.08 -44.62 74.11
CA GLU A 68 -33.29 -45.42 74.21
C GLU A 68 -33.44 -46.04 75.61
N ARG A 69 -34.62 -46.62 75.86
CA ARG A 69 -34.88 -47.40 77.06
C ARG A 69 -33.97 -48.63 77.09
N PHE A 70 -33.29 -48.84 78.21
CA PHE A 70 -32.41 -49.99 78.41
C PHE A 70 -33.26 -51.27 78.55
N THR A 71 -32.93 -52.30 77.76
CA THR A 71 -33.64 -53.59 77.75
C THR A 71 -32.90 -54.72 78.46
N SER A 72 -31.67 -54.45 78.94
CA SER A 72 -30.89 -55.39 79.76
C SER A 72 -30.00 -54.66 80.76
N LEU A 73 -29.60 -55.39 81.82
CA LEU A 73 -28.61 -54.89 82.79
C LEU A 73 -27.27 -54.56 82.13
N GLU A 74 -26.84 -55.38 81.17
CA GLU A 74 -25.60 -55.17 80.42
C GLU A 74 -25.61 -53.83 79.66
N GLN A 75 -26.74 -53.48 79.01
CA GLN A 75 -26.88 -52.17 78.35
C GLN A 75 -26.76 -51.01 79.35
N MET A 76 -27.33 -51.15 80.55
CA MET A 76 -27.22 -50.14 81.60
C MET A 76 -25.77 -49.99 82.11
N GLN A 77 -25.07 -51.10 82.31
CA GLN A 77 -23.66 -51.12 82.71
C GLN A 77 -22.78 -50.46 81.65
N ASN A 78 -22.97 -50.81 80.38
CA ASN A 78 -22.23 -50.23 79.25
C ASN A 78 -22.50 -48.73 79.14
N TYR A 79 -23.77 -48.30 79.23
CA TYR A 79 -24.13 -46.89 79.20
C TYR A 79 -23.44 -46.08 80.31
N ILE A 80 -23.39 -46.61 81.54
CA ILE A 80 -22.71 -45.95 82.64
C ILE A 80 -21.19 -45.91 82.38
N ALA A 81 -20.58 -47.03 82.00
CA ALA A 81 -19.14 -47.12 81.75
C ALA A 81 -18.69 -46.15 80.63
N GLU A 82 -19.44 -46.10 79.53
CA GLU A 82 -19.21 -45.17 78.43
C GLU A 82 -19.37 -43.72 78.85
N THR A 83 -20.45 -43.40 79.58
CA THR A 83 -20.68 -42.04 80.09
C THR A 83 -19.51 -41.60 80.98
N MET A 84 -19.09 -42.48 81.89
CA MET A 84 -17.99 -42.23 82.82
C MET A 84 -16.62 -42.16 82.10
N THR A 85 -16.47 -42.71 80.90
CA THR A 85 -15.26 -42.57 80.09
C THR A 85 -15.26 -41.26 79.30
N ARG A 86 -16.42 -40.86 78.76
CA ARG A 86 -16.56 -39.72 77.85
C ARG A 86 -16.47 -38.35 78.53
N THR A 87 -16.85 -38.25 79.80
CA THR A 87 -16.86 -36.95 80.49
C THR A 87 -16.05 -36.97 81.79
N LYS A 88 -15.40 -35.82 82.04
CA LYS A 88 -14.74 -35.53 83.31
C LYS A 88 -15.66 -34.81 84.31
N LEU A 89 -16.86 -34.43 83.87
CA LEU A 89 -17.86 -33.78 84.71
C LEU A 89 -18.61 -34.81 85.58
N PRO A 90 -19.05 -34.40 86.79
CA PRO A 90 -19.72 -35.31 87.70
C PRO A 90 -21.08 -35.74 87.14
N ASN A 91 -21.25 -37.07 87.07
CA ASN A 91 -22.53 -37.72 86.86
C ASN A 91 -22.86 -38.44 88.16
N PHE A 92 -24.10 -38.33 88.60
CA PHE A 92 -24.54 -38.83 89.89
C PHE A 92 -25.64 -39.88 89.73
N ALA A 93 -25.57 -40.94 90.52
CA ALA A 93 -26.72 -41.74 90.86
C ALA A 93 -27.48 -41.03 91.99
N VAL A 94 -28.80 -40.87 91.83
CA VAL A 94 -29.69 -40.41 92.89
C VAL A 94 -30.08 -41.61 93.74
N VAL A 95 -29.51 -41.71 94.93
CA VAL A 95 -29.76 -42.81 95.86
C VAL A 95 -30.76 -42.36 96.92
N ASN A 96 -31.90 -43.06 97.01
CA ASN A 96 -32.97 -42.74 97.95
C ASN A 96 -32.68 -43.28 99.37
N ASN A 97 -33.59 -43.03 100.31
CA ASN A 97 -33.44 -43.47 101.70
C ASN A 97 -33.43 -44.99 101.89
N SER A 98 -33.95 -45.77 100.93
CA SER A 98 -33.84 -47.23 100.90
C SER A 98 -32.47 -47.71 100.39
N SER A 99 -31.51 -46.80 100.21
CA SER A 99 -30.18 -47.06 99.64
C SER A 99 -30.23 -47.70 98.25
N LYS A 100 -31.24 -47.34 97.45
CA LYS A 100 -31.40 -47.77 96.06
C LYS A 100 -31.16 -46.61 95.10
N ALA A 101 -30.38 -46.85 94.05
CA ALA A 101 -30.20 -45.90 92.97
C ALA A 101 -31.46 -45.84 92.10
N VAL A 102 -32.13 -44.68 92.05
CA VAL A 102 -33.46 -44.52 91.44
C VAL A 102 -33.50 -43.45 90.34
N GLY A 103 -32.34 -42.90 89.96
CA GLY A 103 -32.24 -41.99 88.82
C GLY A 103 -30.83 -41.50 88.61
N ILE A 104 -30.63 -40.76 87.51
CA ILE A 104 -29.38 -40.10 87.17
C ILE A 104 -29.60 -38.59 87.06
N ILE A 105 -28.61 -37.82 87.52
CA ILE A 105 -28.48 -36.38 87.27
C ILE A 105 -27.01 -36.04 87.07
N ALA A 106 -26.68 -35.09 86.20
CA ALA A 106 -25.29 -34.74 85.91
C ALA A 106 -25.09 -33.25 85.67
N LEU A 107 -23.84 -32.81 85.79
CA LEU A 107 -23.38 -31.61 85.10
C LEU A 107 -22.93 -31.98 83.69
N THR A 108 -23.61 -31.46 82.67
CA THR A 108 -23.31 -31.75 81.25
C THR A 108 -22.40 -30.71 80.61
N LYS A 109 -22.30 -29.52 81.21
CA LYS A 109 -21.37 -28.46 80.84
C LYS A 109 -20.85 -27.79 82.11
N ALA A 110 -19.56 -27.43 82.11
CA ALA A 110 -18.99 -26.51 83.09
C ALA A 110 -17.96 -25.62 82.40
N SER A 111 -18.06 -24.31 82.59
CA SER A 111 -17.06 -23.31 82.25
C SER A 111 -16.60 -22.66 83.56
N PRO A 112 -15.47 -23.09 84.15
CA PRO A 112 -14.97 -22.48 85.37
C PRO A 112 -14.47 -21.04 85.15
N SER A 113 -14.03 -20.70 83.94
CA SER A 113 -13.61 -19.34 83.59
C SER A 113 -14.76 -18.36 83.63
N ASP A 114 -15.96 -18.78 83.24
CA ASP A 114 -17.15 -17.93 83.20
C ASP A 114 -18.08 -18.17 84.39
N GLY A 115 -17.84 -19.25 85.15
CA GLY A 115 -18.68 -19.66 86.28
C GLY A 115 -20.04 -20.14 85.82
N ILE A 116 -20.09 -20.92 84.73
CA ILE A 116 -21.33 -21.45 84.16
C ILE A 116 -21.34 -22.96 84.30
N ALA A 117 -22.42 -23.53 84.83
CA ALA A 117 -22.63 -24.97 84.85
C ALA A 117 -24.01 -25.28 84.28
N ARG A 118 -24.18 -26.45 83.65
CA ARG A 118 -25.46 -26.91 83.12
C ARG A 118 -25.84 -28.23 83.73
N VAL A 119 -27.05 -28.31 84.25
CA VAL A 119 -27.65 -29.59 84.60
C VAL A 119 -28.19 -30.27 83.36
N GLY A 120 -27.94 -31.56 83.28
CA GLY A 120 -28.51 -32.39 82.23
C GLY A 120 -28.42 -33.86 82.61
N ARG A 121 -28.74 -34.72 81.64
CA ARG A 121 -28.87 -36.17 81.87
C ARG A 121 -29.77 -36.45 83.10
N VAL A 122 -30.86 -35.69 83.22
CA VAL A 122 -31.87 -35.88 84.25
C VAL A 122 -32.76 -37.03 83.81
N ILE A 123 -32.43 -38.23 84.28
CA ILE A 123 -33.16 -39.46 83.95
C ILE A 123 -33.73 -39.99 85.27
N PHE A 124 -34.95 -39.58 85.61
CA PHE A 124 -35.59 -39.95 86.87
C PHE A 124 -36.57 -41.08 86.61
N SER A 125 -36.43 -42.20 87.32
CA SER A 125 -37.36 -43.34 87.22
C SER A 125 -38.71 -43.00 87.86
N PRO A 126 -39.76 -43.82 87.64
CA PRO A 126 -41.05 -43.65 88.33
C PRO A 126 -40.94 -43.64 89.86
N LEU A 127 -39.92 -44.27 90.43
CA LEU A 127 -39.66 -44.24 91.88
C LEU A 127 -39.16 -42.87 92.39
N LEU A 128 -38.66 -42.03 91.48
CA LEU A 128 -38.10 -40.72 91.79
C LEU A 128 -38.99 -39.57 91.29
N GLN A 129 -39.63 -39.71 90.12
CA GLN A 129 -40.45 -38.66 89.53
C GLN A 129 -41.52 -38.15 90.51
N ARG A 130 -41.66 -36.83 90.60
CA ARG A 130 -42.67 -36.13 91.45
C ARG A 130 -42.56 -36.44 92.96
N THR A 131 -41.40 -36.89 93.43
CA THR A 131 -41.13 -37.10 94.87
C THR A 131 -40.35 -35.93 95.48
N VAL A 132 -40.27 -35.88 96.82
CA VAL A 132 -39.39 -34.95 97.56
C VAL A 132 -37.93 -35.11 97.12
N SER A 133 -37.46 -36.37 97.00
CA SER A 133 -36.11 -36.73 96.58
C SER A 133 -35.73 -36.18 95.20
N SER A 134 -36.69 -36.05 94.26
CA SER A 134 -36.40 -35.47 92.93
C SER A 134 -36.07 -33.98 92.98
N THR A 135 -36.78 -33.24 93.84
CA THR A 135 -36.55 -31.81 94.04
C THR A 135 -35.27 -31.61 94.87
N GLU A 136 -35.04 -32.44 95.88
CA GLU A 136 -33.80 -32.38 96.67
C GLU A 136 -32.56 -32.71 95.84
N ALA A 137 -32.62 -33.67 94.91
CA ALA A 137 -31.52 -33.97 94.00
C ALA A 137 -31.10 -32.74 93.18
N GLN A 138 -32.06 -31.99 92.65
CA GLN A 138 -31.80 -30.73 91.94
C GLN A 138 -31.22 -29.66 92.88
N TYR A 139 -31.81 -29.53 94.07
CA TYR A 139 -31.35 -28.57 95.09
C TYR A 139 -29.90 -28.84 95.54
N LEU A 140 -29.52 -30.09 95.79
CA LEU A 140 -28.15 -30.46 96.17
C LEU A 140 -27.15 -30.08 95.07
N LEU A 141 -27.51 -30.30 93.82
CA LEU A 141 -26.64 -29.94 92.69
C LEU A 141 -26.54 -28.42 92.52
N MET A 142 -27.62 -27.67 92.73
CA MET A 142 -27.61 -26.20 92.74
C MET A 142 -26.74 -25.64 93.88
N CYS A 143 -26.89 -26.17 95.11
CA CYS A 143 -26.03 -25.82 96.24
C CYS A 143 -24.56 -26.04 95.90
N TYR A 144 -24.22 -27.19 95.33
CA TYR A 144 -22.85 -27.46 94.91
C TYR A 144 -22.32 -26.44 93.90
N VAL A 145 -23.13 -26.07 92.90
CA VAL A 145 -22.73 -25.11 91.86
C VAL A 145 -22.57 -23.70 92.43
N PHE A 146 -23.54 -23.20 93.19
CA PHE A 146 -23.52 -21.82 93.67
C PHE A 146 -22.71 -21.63 94.96
N ASP A 147 -22.90 -22.49 95.96
CA ASP A 147 -22.28 -22.31 97.27
C ASP A 147 -20.85 -22.85 97.31
N ASP A 148 -20.62 -24.07 96.79
CA ASP A 148 -19.30 -24.73 96.90
C ASP A 148 -18.35 -24.29 95.78
N LEU A 149 -18.85 -24.19 94.55
CA LEU A 149 -18.04 -23.79 93.40
C LEU A 149 -18.04 -22.27 93.14
N GLY A 150 -19.03 -21.53 93.66
CA GLY A 150 -19.12 -20.08 93.47
C GLY A 150 -19.41 -19.68 92.02
N TYR A 151 -20.13 -20.53 91.27
CA TYR A 151 -20.50 -20.24 89.90
C TYR A 151 -21.62 -19.18 89.86
N ARG A 152 -21.69 -18.42 88.78
CA ARG A 152 -22.63 -17.31 88.61
C ARG A 152 -23.88 -17.67 87.84
N ARG A 153 -23.87 -18.81 87.16
CA ARG A 153 -24.95 -19.22 86.28
C ARG A 153 -25.11 -20.73 86.28
N TYR A 154 -26.36 -21.16 86.45
CA TYR A 154 -26.77 -22.54 86.36
C TYR A 154 -27.84 -22.71 85.29
N GLU A 155 -27.56 -23.54 84.29
CA GLU A 155 -28.37 -23.68 83.08
C GLU A 155 -29.19 -24.96 83.09
N TRP A 156 -30.40 -24.87 82.55
CA TRP A 156 -31.23 -26.01 82.18
C TRP A 156 -31.61 -25.89 80.70
N THR A 157 -31.44 -26.97 79.94
CA THR A 157 -31.85 -27.04 78.54
C THR A 157 -32.71 -28.25 78.30
N CYS A 158 -33.77 -28.10 77.52
CA CYS A 158 -34.58 -29.23 77.08
C CYS A 158 -35.21 -28.95 75.71
N ASN A 159 -35.63 -30.00 75.03
CA ASN A 159 -36.50 -29.89 73.85
C ASN A 159 -37.69 -28.96 74.15
N SER A 160 -37.99 -28.03 73.25
CA SER A 160 -39.07 -27.04 73.42
C SER A 160 -40.46 -27.68 73.49
N LEU A 161 -40.61 -28.88 72.93
CA LEU A 161 -41.83 -29.71 72.98
C LEU A 161 -41.90 -30.60 74.23
N ASN A 162 -40.82 -30.71 75.03
CA ASN A 162 -40.83 -31.45 76.29
C ASN A 162 -41.49 -30.64 77.42
N VAL A 163 -42.81 -30.55 77.36
CA VAL A 163 -43.66 -29.82 78.34
C VAL A 163 -43.34 -30.22 79.79
N PRO A 164 -43.19 -31.50 80.17
CA PRO A 164 -42.84 -31.88 81.55
C PRO A 164 -41.51 -31.29 82.04
N SER A 165 -40.48 -31.29 81.19
CA SER A 165 -39.17 -30.72 81.54
C SER A 165 -39.24 -29.20 81.69
N ARG A 166 -39.96 -28.51 80.79
CA ARG A 166 -40.19 -27.06 80.87
C ARG A 166 -40.92 -26.65 82.14
N ILE A 167 -41.99 -27.36 82.51
CA ILE A 167 -42.73 -27.13 83.76
C ILE A 167 -41.80 -27.35 84.97
N SER A 168 -40.94 -28.36 84.91
CA SER A 168 -39.99 -28.67 85.98
C SER A 168 -38.94 -27.54 86.15
N ALA A 169 -38.37 -27.04 85.05
CA ALA A 169 -37.43 -25.92 85.08
C ALA A 169 -38.05 -24.68 85.75
N VAL A 170 -39.26 -24.28 85.33
CA VAL A 170 -39.97 -23.13 85.93
C VAL A 170 -40.30 -23.39 87.40
N ARG A 171 -40.80 -24.58 87.75
CA ARG A 171 -41.10 -24.94 89.15
C ARG A 171 -39.86 -24.88 90.05
N LEU A 172 -38.69 -25.22 89.52
CA LEU A 172 -37.41 -25.19 90.24
C LEU A 172 -36.81 -23.78 90.31
N GLY A 173 -37.47 -22.77 89.72
CA GLY A 173 -37.07 -21.37 89.78
C GLY A 173 -36.18 -20.91 88.63
N PHE A 174 -35.99 -21.72 87.59
CA PHE A 174 -35.27 -21.27 86.40
C PHE A 174 -36.12 -20.29 85.56
N THR A 175 -35.47 -19.26 85.04
CA THR A 175 -36.04 -18.26 84.14
C THR A 175 -35.81 -18.66 82.68
N LEU A 176 -36.85 -18.64 81.84
CA LEU A 176 -36.74 -18.89 80.40
C LEU A 176 -36.02 -17.72 79.72
N GLU A 177 -34.97 -18.01 78.95
CA GLU A 177 -34.21 -17.00 78.21
C GLU A 177 -34.48 -17.00 76.71
N GLY A 178 -34.91 -18.14 76.15
CA GLY A 178 -35.24 -18.23 74.74
C GLY A 178 -35.35 -19.66 74.24
N ILE A 179 -35.69 -19.79 72.96
CA ILE A 179 -35.70 -21.07 72.24
C ILE A 179 -34.76 -20.95 71.04
N LEU A 180 -33.72 -21.78 71.01
CA LEU A 180 -32.85 -21.93 69.85
C LEU A 180 -33.55 -22.84 68.83
N ARG A 181 -33.83 -22.30 67.64
CA ARG A 181 -34.50 -23.04 66.56
C ARG A 181 -33.50 -23.91 65.81
N LYS A 182 -33.88 -25.15 65.51
CA LYS A 182 -33.04 -26.15 64.82
C LYS A 182 -31.66 -26.30 65.47
N ASP A 183 -31.63 -26.29 66.80
CA ASP A 183 -30.40 -26.35 67.60
C ASP A 183 -29.68 -27.69 67.42
N SER A 184 -30.45 -28.78 67.26
CA SER A 184 -29.92 -30.14 67.13
C SER A 184 -30.82 -31.04 66.28
N ILE A 185 -30.28 -32.20 65.91
CA ILE A 185 -31.07 -33.34 65.42
C ILE A 185 -31.07 -34.41 66.51
N LEU A 186 -32.25 -34.75 67.03
CA LEU A 186 -32.44 -35.80 68.03
C LEU A 186 -33.24 -36.95 67.40
N LYS A 187 -32.64 -38.15 67.35
CA LYS A 187 -33.27 -39.36 66.80
C LYS A 187 -33.88 -39.16 65.40
N GLY A 188 -33.18 -38.41 64.54
CA GLY A 188 -33.62 -38.12 63.17
C GLY A 188 -34.63 -36.97 63.01
N HIS A 189 -35.02 -36.31 64.10
CA HIS A 189 -35.96 -35.19 64.08
C HIS A 189 -35.28 -33.87 64.46
N SER A 190 -35.75 -32.77 63.86
CA SER A 190 -35.31 -31.41 64.23
C SER A 190 -35.72 -31.10 65.67
N GLU A 191 -34.78 -30.56 66.45
CA GLU A 191 -34.99 -30.18 67.83
C GLU A 191 -34.76 -28.68 68.01
N ASP A 192 -35.77 -28.00 68.52
CA ASP A 192 -35.65 -26.64 69.05
C ASP A 192 -35.39 -26.74 70.56
N THR A 193 -34.35 -26.08 71.07
CA THR A 193 -33.92 -26.17 72.47
C THR A 193 -34.40 -24.96 73.26
N ALA A 194 -35.22 -25.19 74.29
CA ALA A 194 -35.57 -24.16 75.27
C ALA A 194 -34.44 -24.02 76.32
N PHE A 195 -33.93 -22.80 76.48
CA PHE A 195 -32.87 -22.44 77.42
C PHE A 195 -33.42 -21.72 78.63
N TYR A 196 -33.06 -22.21 79.82
CA TYR A 196 -33.38 -21.58 81.08
C TYR A 196 -32.13 -21.40 81.95
N SER A 197 -32.17 -20.44 82.87
CA SER A 197 -31.07 -20.20 83.81
C SER A 197 -31.55 -19.84 85.21
N ILE A 198 -30.68 -20.05 86.19
CA ILE A 198 -30.68 -19.38 87.48
C ILE A 198 -29.34 -18.65 87.57
N ILE A 199 -29.34 -17.41 88.05
CA ILE A 199 -28.10 -16.66 88.32
C ILE A 199 -27.81 -16.55 89.82
N ASP A 200 -26.57 -16.23 90.15
CA ASP A 200 -26.09 -16.05 91.52
C ASP A 200 -26.90 -15.02 92.32
N ASP A 201 -27.38 -13.95 91.69
CA ASP A 201 -28.24 -12.96 92.34
C ASP A 201 -29.61 -13.52 92.79
N GLU A 202 -30.13 -14.54 92.09
CA GLU A 202 -31.41 -15.18 92.39
C GLU A 202 -31.27 -16.31 93.42
N TRP A 203 -30.10 -16.93 93.47
CA TRP A 203 -29.83 -18.12 94.27
C TRP A 203 -30.13 -17.94 95.77
N PRO A 204 -29.73 -16.88 96.49
CA PRO A 204 -29.99 -16.73 97.92
C PRO A 204 -31.48 -16.76 98.30
N LYS A 205 -32.35 -16.28 97.40
CA LYS A 205 -33.82 -16.32 97.59
C LYS A 205 -34.36 -17.71 97.27
N LEU A 206 -33.93 -18.31 96.16
CA LEU A 206 -34.34 -19.66 95.77
C LEU A 206 -33.91 -20.69 96.80
N LYS A 207 -32.66 -20.64 97.28
CA LYS A 207 -32.13 -21.52 98.33
C LYS A 207 -33.04 -21.54 99.57
N ARG A 208 -33.48 -20.37 100.04
CA ARG A 208 -34.43 -20.26 101.16
C ARG A 208 -35.79 -20.92 100.86
N ALA A 209 -36.30 -20.75 99.63
CA ALA A 209 -37.54 -21.39 99.21
C ALA A 209 -37.41 -22.92 99.16
N PHE A 210 -36.31 -23.45 98.61
CA PHE A 210 -36.01 -24.88 98.62
C PHE A 210 -35.89 -25.43 100.03
N GLN A 211 -35.15 -24.76 100.92
CA GLN A 211 -35.01 -25.17 102.32
C GLN A 211 -36.36 -25.22 103.04
N ALA A 212 -37.20 -24.19 102.86
CA ALA A 212 -38.54 -24.14 103.45
C ALA A 212 -39.46 -25.24 102.89
N TRP A 213 -39.41 -25.50 101.58
CA TRP A 213 -40.20 -26.54 100.95
C TRP A 213 -39.74 -27.94 101.33
N LEU A 214 -38.42 -28.15 101.40
CA LEU A 214 -37.84 -29.43 101.76
C LEU A 214 -38.03 -29.72 103.25
N ALA A 215 -38.22 -28.75 104.14
CA ALA A 215 -38.37 -28.97 105.59
C ALA A 215 -39.42 -30.06 105.93
N PRO A 216 -39.21 -30.93 106.94
CA PRO A 216 -40.15 -32.02 107.25
C PRO A 216 -41.53 -31.48 107.61
N SER A 217 -41.56 -30.30 108.25
CA SER A 217 -42.76 -29.56 108.61
C SER A 217 -43.61 -29.14 107.41
N ASN A 218 -43.11 -29.24 106.18
CA ASN A 218 -43.86 -28.94 104.97
C ASN A 218 -44.56 -30.18 104.38
N PHE A 219 -44.50 -31.35 105.03
CA PHE A 219 -45.16 -32.56 104.57
C PHE A 219 -46.05 -33.14 105.67
N ASP A 220 -47.24 -33.61 105.30
CA ASP A 220 -48.15 -34.28 106.22
C ASP A 220 -47.78 -35.75 106.47
N GLY A 221 -48.55 -36.44 107.32
CA GLY A 221 -48.33 -37.86 107.64
C GLY A 221 -48.49 -38.84 106.46
N GLN A 222 -49.02 -38.38 105.33
CA GLN A 222 -49.14 -39.14 104.07
C GLN A 222 -48.09 -38.73 103.04
N GLY A 223 -47.14 -37.86 103.42
CA GLY A 223 -46.08 -37.36 102.55
C GLY A 223 -46.55 -36.33 101.53
N GLN A 224 -47.76 -35.77 101.66
CA GLN A 224 -48.24 -34.69 100.79
C GLN A 224 -47.68 -33.33 101.26
N GLN A 225 -47.27 -32.49 100.32
CA GLN A 225 -46.74 -31.16 100.62
C GLN A 225 -47.87 -30.23 101.15
N LEU A 226 -47.59 -29.47 102.21
CA LEU A 226 -48.47 -28.45 102.77
C LEU A 226 -48.37 -27.13 101.99
N ASN A 227 -47.15 -26.72 101.65
CA ASN A 227 -46.87 -25.59 100.78
C ASN A 227 -46.11 -26.05 99.54
N LYS A 228 -46.39 -25.42 98.40
CA LYS A 228 -45.67 -25.66 97.14
C LYS A 228 -44.33 -24.91 97.14
N LEU A 229 -43.32 -25.46 96.45
CA LEU A 229 -41.95 -24.93 96.39
C LEU A 229 -41.93 -23.46 95.94
N ILE A 230 -42.74 -23.18 94.93
CA ILE A 230 -43.12 -21.84 94.56
C ILE A 230 -44.57 -21.71 94.96
N LYS A 231 -44.87 -20.77 95.87
CA LYS A 231 -46.23 -20.52 96.33
C LYS A 231 -47.09 -20.20 95.12
N GLU A 232 -48.25 -20.83 95.06
CA GLU A 232 -49.31 -20.42 94.15
C GLU A 232 -49.70 -18.96 94.32
N GLN A 233 -49.21 -18.19 95.30
CA GLN A 233 -49.38 -16.73 95.35
C GLN A 233 -48.57 -15.94 94.32
N GLN A 234 -47.63 -16.56 93.59
CA GLN A 234 -47.14 -16.02 92.31
C GLN A 234 -48.05 -16.46 91.11
N ILE A 235 -49.08 -17.26 91.43
CA ILE A 235 -50.19 -17.75 90.58
C ILE A 235 -51.58 -17.20 91.09
N PHE A 236 -51.66 -16.55 92.27
CA PHE A 236 -52.89 -16.15 92.98
C PHE A 236 -52.98 -14.66 93.31
N VAL A 237 -51.84 -13.92 93.40
CA VAL A 237 -51.85 -12.47 93.05
C VAL A 237 -52.31 -12.33 91.60
N THR A 238 -52.13 -13.38 90.81
CA THR A 238 -52.73 -13.57 89.51
C THR A 238 -54.24 -13.78 89.62
N MET A 239 -54.86 -14.52 90.56
CA MET A 239 -56.31 -14.86 90.55
C MET A 239 -57.33 -13.76 90.97
N GLU A 240 -57.00 -12.88 91.92
CA GLU A 240 -57.91 -11.80 92.36
C GLU A 240 -57.64 -10.47 91.65
N VAL A 241 -56.38 -10.27 91.23
CA VAL A 241 -56.11 -9.48 90.03
C VAL A 241 -56.90 -10.11 88.90
N ILE A 242 -56.83 -11.39 88.54
CA ILE A 242 -57.68 -12.05 87.52
C ILE A 242 -59.17 -11.90 87.78
N LYS A 243 -59.72 -11.53 88.93
CA LYS A 243 -61.18 -11.28 89.09
C LYS A 243 -61.56 -9.83 88.74
N LYS A 244 -60.80 -8.85 89.24
CA LYS A 244 -60.90 -7.42 88.85
C LYS A 244 -60.32 -7.15 87.46
N LYS A 245 -59.31 -7.92 87.08
CA LYS A 245 -58.72 -8.27 85.78
C LYS A 245 -59.44 -9.50 85.20
N MET A 246 -60.67 -9.89 85.57
CA MET A 246 -61.57 -10.74 84.74
C MET A 246 -62.78 -9.92 84.41
N GLN A 247 -63.07 -8.86 85.16
CA GLN A 247 -63.86 -7.74 84.67
C GLN A 247 -62.99 -6.77 83.88
N ALA A 248 -61.72 -6.63 84.22
CA ALA A 248 -60.70 -5.96 83.42
C ALA A 248 -59.86 -6.89 82.57
N MET A 249 -59.96 -8.24 82.61
CA MET A 249 -59.74 -9.18 81.46
C MET A 249 -61.10 -9.71 81.02
N LYS A 250 -62.19 -9.01 81.30
CA LYS A 250 -63.35 -9.08 80.42
C LYS A 250 -63.35 -7.80 79.63
N LEU A 251 -63.04 -6.66 80.23
CA LEU A 251 -62.68 -5.46 79.48
C LEU A 251 -61.30 -5.55 78.79
N GLU A 252 -60.25 -6.16 79.35
CA GLU A 252 -58.99 -6.49 78.63
C GLU A 252 -59.15 -7.79 77.84
N LYS A 253 -60.11 -8.69 78.11
CA LYS A 253 -60.38 -9.78 77.14
C LYS A 253 -61.13 -9.18 75.99
N ASP A 254 -62.25 -8.51 76.18
CA ASP A 254 -63.01 -7.79 75.17
C ASP A 254 -62.13 -6.73 74.47
N ASN A 255 -61.22 -5.98 75.15
CA ASN A 255 -60.23 -5.12 74.47
C ASN A 255 -59.05 -5.91 73.88
N ALA A 256 -58.67 -7.08 74.40
CA ALA A 256 -57.66 -7.94 73.77
C ALA A 256 -58.26 -8.82 72.67
N GLU A 257 -59.57 -8.96 72.63
CA GLU A 257 -60.41 -9.66 71.66
C GLU A 257 -60.74 -8.64 70.58
N GLU A 258 -61.05 -7.39 70.90
CA GLU A 258 -61.10 -6.27 69.96
C GLU A 258 -59.70 -5.92 69.44
N LYS A 259 -58.64 -5.93 70.26
CA LYS A 259 -57.24 -5.85 69.75
C LYS A 259 -56.78 -7.12 69.06
N ALA A 260 -57.29 -8.31 69.41
CA ALA A 260 -56.99 -9.53 68.67
C ALA A 260 -57.70 -9.50 67.33
N ASP A 261 -58.94 -9.03 67.25
CA ASP A 261 -59.72 -8.81 66.04
C ASP A 261 -59.06 -7.69 65.22
N THR A 262 -58.55 -6.63 65.86
CA THR A 262 -57.79 -5.58 65.18
C THR A 262 -56.45 -6.11 64.69
N CYS A 263 -55.74 -6.91 65.48
CA CYS A 263 -54.50 -7.59 65.07
C CYS A 263 -54.79 -8.66 64.00
N GLU A 264 -55.93 -9.34 64.03
CA GLU A 264 -56.31 -10.39 63.10
C GLU A 264 -56.77 -9.75 61.79
N ASN A 265 -57.46 -8.61 61.85
CA ASN A 265 -57.72 -7.75 60.70
C ASN A 265 -56.43 -7.13 60.17
N GLN A 266 -55.50 -6.69 61.02
CA GLN A 266 -54.19 -6.21 60.60
C GLN A 266 -53.33 -7.34 60.01
N VAL A 267 -53.42 -8.56 60.52
CA VAL A 267 -52.75 -9.75 59.98
C VAL A 267 -53.41 -10.17 58.68
N LYS A 268 -54.74 -10.09 58.55
CA LYS A 268 -55.45 -10.29 57.27
C LYS A 268 -55.05 -9.23 56.26
N ASP A 269 -55.04 -7.94 56.63
CA ASP A 269 -54.62 -6.84 55.77
C ASP A 269 -53.13 -6.94 55.41
N ALA A 270 -52.28 -7.32 56.36
CA ALA A 270 -50.86 -7.56 56.13
C ALA A 270 -50.65 -8.80 55.26
N ASN A 271 -51.45 -9.85 55.40
CA ASN A 271 -51.42 -11.02 54.52
C ASN A 271 -51.94 -10.68 53.13
N ILE A 272 -52.99 -9.87 52.99
CA ILE A 272 -53.48 -9.38 51.70
C ILE A 272 -52.42 -8.48 51.04
N ARG A 273 -51.76 -7.60 51.81
CA ARG A 273 -50.61 -6.82 51.30
C ARG A 273 -49.44 -7.71 50.95
N ALA A 274 -49.13 -8.74 51.73
CA ALA A 274 -48.07 -9.68 51.44
C ALA A 274 -48.37 -10.51 50.19
N GLU A 275 -49.61 -10.95 49.98
CA GLU A 275 -50.04 -11.64 48.77
C GLU A 275 -50.02 -10.69 47.56
N LYS A 276 -50.46 -9.44 47.69
CA LYS A 276 -50.29 -8.42 46.63
C LYS A 276 -48.81 -8.19 46.30
N LEU A 277 -47.97 -8.02 47.32
CA LEU A 277 -46.53 -7.84 47.14
C LEU A 277 -45.88 -9.08 46.52
N LYS A 278 -46.31 -10.30 46.87
CA LYS A 278 -45.84 -11.53 46.22
C LYS A 278 -46.26 -11.60 44.77
N GLU A 279 -47.48 -11.19 44.44
CA GLU A 279 -47.93 -11.16 43.04
C GLU A 279 -47.19 -10.06 42.26
N GLU A 280 -46.94 -8.90 42.86
CA GLU A 280 -46.09 -7.85 42.29
C GLU A 280 -44.64 -8.32 42.10
N VAL A 281 -44.08 -9.08 43.05
CA VAL A 281 -42.76 -9.70 42.92
C VAL A 281 -42.76 -10.72 41.78
N LYS A 282 -43.78 -11.58 41.67
CA LYS A 282 -43.93 -12.49 40.53
C LYS A 282 -44.06 -11.76 39.19
N ASP A 283 -44.77 -10.64 39.15
CA ASP A 283 -44.88 -9.81 37.95
C ASP A 283 -43.55 -9.16 37.61
N CYS A 284 -42.81 -8.68 38.61
CA CYS A 284 -41.45 -8.17 38.43
C CYS A 284 -40.51 -9.28 37.95
N GLU A 285 -40.56 -10.49 38.51
CA GLU A 285 -39.78 -11.65 38.06
C GLU A 285 -40.12 -12.01 36.61
N ARG A 286 -41.40 -12.04 36.25
CA ARG A 286 -41.84 -12.27 34.85
C ARG A 286 -41.29 -11.19 33.92
N LYS A 287 -41.36 -9.92 34.33
CA LYS A 287 -40.79 -8.81 33.55
C LYS A 287 -39.28 -8.89 33.43
N LEU A 288 -38.59 -9.31 34.49
CA LEU A 288 -37.14 -9.45 34.51
C LEU A 288 -36.69 -10.55 33.55
N VAL A 289 -37.38 -11.70 33.55
CA VAL A 289 -37.16 -12.77 32.57
C VAL A 289 -37.44 -12.32 31.13
N ALA A 290 -38.50 -11.54 30.91
CA ALA A 290 -38.79 -10.99 29.59
C ALA A 290 -37.70 -10.02 29.12
N ILE A 291 -37.23 -9.13 30.01
CA ILE A 291 -36.13 -8.19 29.73
C ILE A 291 -34.82 -8.95 29.46
N ASP A 292 -34.51 -10.00 30.22
CA ASP A 292 -33.32 -10.81 29.99
C ASP A 292 -33.36 -11.51 28.62
N LEU A 293 -34.53 -11.99 28.21
CA LEU A 293 -34.73 -12.57 26.88
C LEU A 293 -34.58 -11.52 25.77
N ASP A 294 -35.20 -10.35 25.93
CA ASP A 294 -35.09 -9.24 24.99
C ASP A 294 -33.66 -8.72 24.89
N PHE A 295 -32.94 -8.67 26.02
CA PHE A 295 -31.53 -8.33 26.07
C PHE A 295 -30.68 -9.36 25.34
N ALA A 296 -30.91 -10.66 25.57
CA ALA A 296 -30.20 -11.72 24.86
C ALA A 296 -30.46 -11.66 23.33
N ASN A 297 -31.70 -11.43 22.92
CA ASN A 297 -32.05 -11.27 21.51
C ASN A 297 -31.38 -10.04 20.89
N SER A 298 -31.45 -8.89 21.58
CA SER A 298 -30.82 -7.64 21.12
C SER A 298 -29.30 -7.77 21.04
N LYS A 299 -28.69 -8.47 22.00
CA LYS A 299 -27.26 -8.77 22.00
C LYS A 299 -26.86 -9.65 20.81
N ASN A 300 -27.61 -10.72 20.54
CA ASN A 300 -27.34 -11.59 19.40
C ASN A 300 -27.52 -10.84 18.06
N GLN A 301 -28.53 -9.96 17.95
CA GLN A 301 -28.70 -9.10 16.78
C GLN A 301 -27.56 -8.11 16.61
N LEU A 302 -27.06 -7.54 17.71
CA LEU A 302 -25.90 -6.65 17.69
C LEU A 302 -24.65 -7.40 17.22
N GLU A 303 -24.34 -8.57 17.79
CA GLU A 303 -23.20 -9.40 17.38
C GLU A 303 -23.29 -9.80 15.90
N ALA A 304 -24.48 -10.15 15.41
CA ALA A 304 -24.70 -10.44 13.99
C ALA A 304 -24.45 -9.20 13.10
N SER A 305 -24.94 -8.02 13.53
CA SER A 305 -24.76 -6.76 12.80
C SER A 305 -23.29 -6.31 12.81
N GLU A 306 -22.57 -6.54 13.90
CA GLU A 306 -21.13 -6.27 14.02
C GLU A 306 -20.32 -7.16 13.06
N GLN A 307 -20.64 -8.45 12.98
CA GLN A 307 -20.00 -9.36 12.01
C GLN A 307 -20.29 -8.93 10.57
N GLU A 308 -21.53 -8.59 10.25
CA GLU A 308 -21.91 -8.13 8.91
C GLU A 308 -21.19 -6.80 8.56
N LEU A 309 -21.06 -5.89 9.53
CA LEU A 309 -20.28 -4.66 9.36
C LEU A 309 -18.79 -4.94 9.09
N GLU A 310 -18.17 -5.87 9.84
CA GLU A 310 -16.77 -6.23 9.64
C GLU A 310 -16.53 -6.85 8.24
N GLU A 311 -17.45 -7.69 7.76
CA GLU A 311 -17.41 -8.19 6.38
C GLU A 311 -17.56 -7.05 5.37
N LYS A 312 -18.48 -6.11 5.58
CA LYS A 312 -18.66 -4.95 4.71
C LYS A 312 -17.41 -4.07 4.69
N GLU A 313 -16.76 -3.80 5.82
CA GLU A 313 -15.50 -3.06 5.90
C GLU A 313 -14.36 -3.77 5.17
N LYS A 314 -14.26 -5.10 5.27
CA LYS A 314 -13.29 -5.88 4.46
C LYS A 314 -13.57 -5.76 2.98
N THR A 315 -14.83 -5.83 2.56
CA THR A 315 -15.17 -5.63 1.14
C THR A 315 -14.92 -4.21 0.67
N LEU A 316 -15.21 -3.20 1.50
CA LEU A 316 -14.96 -1.79 1.18
C LEU A 316 -13.46 -1.52 1.02
N THR A 317 -12.63 -1.98 1.96
CA THR A 317 -11.17 -1.81 1.86
C THR A 317 -10.58 -2.51 0.64
N ALA A 318 -11.12 -3.68 0.26
CA ALA A 318 -10.74 -4.35 -0.97
C ALA A 318 -11.13 -3.54 -2.23
N THR A 319 -12.36 -3.02 -2.28
CA THR A 319 -12.80 -2.20 -3.43
C THR A 319 -12.09 -0.85 -3.50
N GLU A 320 -11.78 -0.22 -2.37
CA GLU A 320 -10.96 1.00 -2.31
C GLU A 320 -9.54 0.74 -2.85
N ALA A 321 -8.94 -0.40 -2.53
CA ALA A 321 -7.63 -0.80 -3.07
C ALA A 321 -7.69 -1.03 -4.60
N GLU A 322 -8.78 -1.63 -5.10
CA GLU A 322 -9.03 -1.77 -6.54
C GLU A 322 -9.21 -0.41 -7.22
N VAL A 323 -10.01 0.49 -6.64
CA VAL A 323 -10.21 1.85 -7.15
C VAL A 323 -8.91 2.63 -7.18
N ALA A 324 -8.07 2.53 -6.15
CA ALA A 324 -6.75 3.14 -6.13
C ALA A 324 -5.84 2.59 -7.25
N THR A 325 -5.91 1.28 -7.51
CA THR A 325 -5.16 0.63 -8.60
C THR A 325 -5.66 1.07 -9.97
N LEU A 326 -6.97 1.12 -10.17
CA LEU A 326 -7.59 1.60 -11.41
C LEU A 326 -7.30 3.08 -11.65
N SER A 327 -7.33 3.91 -10.61
CA SER A 327 -7.01 5.34 -10.71
C SER A 327 -5.57 5.57 -11.19
N ARG A 328 -4.60 4.79 -10.67
CA ARG A 328 -3.21 4.81 -11.19
C ARG A 328 -3.12 4.37 -12.65
N LYS A 329 -3.89 3.35 -13.05
CA LYS A 329 -3.94 2.91 -14.46
C LYS A 329 -4.55 3.97 -15.37
N VAL A 330 -5.60 4.66 -14.94
CA VAL A 330 -6.21 5.76 -15.68
C VAL A 330 -5.18 6.87 -15.89
N GLN A 331 -4.49 7.30 -14.82
CA GLN A 331 -3.45 8.32 -14.93
C GLN A 331 -2.33 7.91 -15.92
N GLN A 332 -1.89 6.64 -15.88
CA GLN A 332 -0.89 6.16 -16.82
C GLN A 332 -1.39 6.18 -18.27
N ILE A 333 -2.64 5.80 -18.51
CA ILE A 333 -3.26 5.82 -19.84
C ILE A 333 -3.43 7.27 -20.33
N GLU A 334 -3.80 8.20 -19.45
CA GLU A 334 -3.91 9.63 -19.77
C GLU A 334 -2.55 10.21 -20.16
N GLU A 335 -1.48 9.91 -19.41
CA GLU A 335 -0.12 10.33 -19.77
C GLU A 335 0.36 9.74 -21.11
N ASP A 336 0.04 8.47 -21.36
CA ASP A 336 0.41 7.83 -22.62
C ASP A 336 -0.40 8.40 -23.79
N LEU A 337 -1.68 8.72 -23.57
CA LEU A 337 -2.54 9.38 -24.55
C LEU A 337 -1.98 10.76 -24.90
N GLU A 338 -1.65 11.59 -23.91
CA GLU A 338 -1.07 12.92 -24.11
C GLU A 338 0.22 12.84 -24.94
N LYS A 339 1.13 11.91 -24.61
CA LYS A 339 2.35 11.67 -25.41
C LYS A 339 2.03 11.23 -26.84
N THR A 340 1.00 10.41 -27.06
CA THR A 340 0.60 10.02 -28.42
C THR A 340 -0.02 11.16 -29.20
N GLU A 341 -0.78 12.03 -28.55
CA GLU A 341 -1.35 13.24 -29.15
C GLU A 341 -0.26 14.23 -29.55
N GLU A 342 0.72 14.50 -28.68
CA GLU A 342 1.88 15.34 -29.01
C GLU A 342 2.66 14.80 -30.21
N ARG A 343 2.88 13.48 -30.26
CA ARG A 343 3.53 12.81 -31.40
C ARG A 343 2.70 12.95 -32.68
N SER A 344 1.38 12.81 -32.58
CA SER A 344 0.46 12.96 -33.70
C SER A 344 0.48 14.39 -34.25
N ILE A 345 0.40 15.40 -33.38
CA ILE A 345 0.49 16.82 -33.75
C ILE A 345 1.83 17.11 -34.44
N THR A 346 2.93 16.61 -33.88
CA THR A 346 4.26 16.77 -34.49
C THR A 346 4.35 16.10 -35.86
N ALA A 347 3.76 14.91 -36.03
CA ALA A 347 3.70 14.22 -37.31
C ALA A 347 2.84 14.98 -38.33
N GLN A 348 1.70 15.52 -37.91
CA GLN A 348 0.85 16.36 -38.75
C GLN A 348 1.57 17.64 -39.20
N HIS A 349 2.30 18.29 -38.30
CA HIS A 349 3.11 19.47 -38.64
C HIS A 349 4.20 19.14 -39.67
N LYS A 350 4.94 18.05 -39.47
CA LYS A 350 5.96 17.59 -40.43
C LYS A 350 5.37 17.22 -41.78
N LEU A 351 4.19 16.60 -41.79
CA LEU A 351 3.47 16.29 -43.03
C LEU A 351 3.09 17.57 -43.77
N LEU A 352 2.54 18.56 -43.07
CA LEU A 352 2.19 19.85 -43.67
C LEU A 352 3.40 20.55 -44.28
N GLU A 353 4.53 20.62 -43.56
CA GLU A 353 5.77 21.19 -44.09
C GLU A 353 6.28 20.43 -45.33
N ALA A 354 6.21 19.10 -45.31
CA ALA A 354 6.63 18.26 -46.44
C ALA A 354 5.73 18.49 -47.66
N THR A 355 4.42 18.58 -47.47
CA THR A 355 3.45 18.90 -48.52
C THR A 355 3.70 20.29 -49.09
N GLN A 356 3.90 21.31 -48.26
CA GLN A 356 4.22 22.67 -48.72
C GLN A 356 5.50 22.70 -49.57
N LYS A 357 6.57 22.03 -49.12
CA LYS A 357 7.81 21.92 -49.90
C LYS A 357 7.61 21.16 -51.22
N ALA A 358 6.78 20.12 -51.22
CA ALA A 358 6.44 19.39 -52.44
C ALA A 358 5.66 20.27 -53.43
N ASP A 359 4.70 21.06 -52.94
CA ASP A 359 3.93 22.00 -53.75
C ASP A 359 4.81 23.12 -54.32
N GLU A 360 5.73 23.68 -53.53
CA GLU A 360 6.71 24.67 -54.00
C GLU A 360 7.62 24.07 -55.08
N ASN A 361 8.14 22.86 -54.86
CA ASN A 361 8.96 22.17 -55.85
C ASN A 361 8.19 21.90 -57.14
N ASN A 362 6.93 21.45 -57.05
CA ASN A 362 6.07 21.22 -58.20
C ASN A 362 5.84 22.52 -58.98
N ARG A 363 5.56 23.64 -58.31
CA ARG A 363 5.42 24.96 -58.96
C ARG A 363 6.70 25.39 -59.69
N VAL A 364 7.87 25.16 -59.08
CA VAL A 364 9.16 25.46 -59.72
C VAL A 364 9.38 24.57 -60.95
N LEU A 365 9.05 23.29 -60.86
CA LEU A 365 9.14 22.36 -62.00
C LEU A 365 8.17 22.73 -63.12
N GLU A 366 6.93 23.09 -62.80
CA GLU A 366 5.95 23.57 -63.78
C GLU A 366 6.43 24.84 -64.49
N ALA A 367 6.94 25.83 -63.74
CA ALA A 367 7.50 27.04 -64.32
C ALA A 367 8.71 26.75 -65.23
N ARG A 368 9.57 25.79 -64.83
CA ARG A 368 10.71 25.37 -65.65
C ARG A 368 10.29 24.65 -66.92
N LEU A 369 9.29 23.76 -66.83
CA LEU A 369 8.73 23.08 -67.99
C LEU A 369 8.13 24.08 -68.98
N GLN A 370 7.38 25.06 -68.50
CA GLN A 370 6.85 26.13 -69.35
C GLN A 370 7.96 26.93 -70.05
N GLN A 371 9.02 27.28 -69.31
CA GLN A 371 10.17 27.96 -69.88
C GLN A 371 10.92 27.11 -70.93
N ASP A 372 11.09 25.82 -70.65
CA ASP A 372 11.73 24.88 -71.59
C ASP A 372 10.86 24.69 -72.84
N GLU A 373 9.54 24.65 -72.72
CA GLU A 373 8.59 24.58 -73.83
C GLU A 373 8.67 25.83 -74.73
N GLU A 374 8.65 27.04 -74.14
CA GLU A 374 8.86 28.29 -74.87
C GLU A 374 10.23 28.32 -75.59
N ARG A 375 11.28 27.81 -74.95
CA ARG A 375 12.62 27.73 -75.54
C ARG A 375 12.67 26.74 -76.71
N ILE A 376 12.02 25.58 -76.57
CA ILE A 376 11.92 24.59 -77.65
C ILE A 376 11.18 25.18 -78.85
N GLU A 377 10.09 25.91 -78.63
CA GLU A 377 9.35 26.59 -79.69
C GLU A 377 10.23 27.61 -80.42
N GLN A 378 10.97 28.46 -79.68
CA GLN A 378 11.90 29.43 -80.26
C GLN A 378 13.00 28.74 -81.10
N LEU A 379 13.64 27.70 -80.57
CA LEU A 379 14.67 26.95 -81.30
C LEU A 379 14.09 26.25 -82.54
N THR A 380 12.87 25.73 -82.45
CA THR A 380 12.18 25.10 -83.59
C THR A 380 11.94 26.10 -84.71
N ASN A 381 11.51 27.33 -84.37
CA ASN A 381 11.33 28.40 -85.34
C ASN A 381 12.67 28.83 -85.98
N GLN A 382 13.74 29.00 -85.18
CA GLN A 382 15.09 29.31 -85.69
C GLN A 382 15.63 28.20 -86.61
N LEU A 383 15.38 26.93 -86.28
CA LEU A 383 15.81 25.80 -87.10
C LEU A 383 15.04 25.76 -88.43
N LYS A 384 13.74 26.10 -88.41
CA LYS A 384 12.93 26.24 -89.63
C LYS A 384 13.44 27.36 -90.54
N GLU A 385 13.78 28.52 -89.98
CA GLU A 385 14.37 29.64 -90.73
C GLU A 385 15.75 29.28 -91.31
N SER A 386 16.62 28.67 -90.48
CA SER A 386 17.95 28.24 -90.92
C SER A 386 17.88 27.21 -92.04
N ARG A 387 16.91 26.29 -91.98
CA ARG A 387 16.66 25.30 -93.03
C ARG A 387 16.20 25.97 -94.33
N LEU A 388 15.27 26.92 -94.26
CA LEU A 388 14.83 27.67 -95.45
C LEU A 388 16.00 28.43 -96.11
N LEU A 389 16.86 29.05 -95.31
CA LEU A 389 18.07 29.72 -95.81
C LEU A 389 19.05 28.74 -96.45
N ALA A 390 19.25 27.55 -95.88
CA ALA A 390 20.08 26.51 -96.46
C ALA A 390 19.50 26.00 -97.79
N GLU A 391 18.19 25.75 -97.87
CA GLU A 391 17.51 25.34 -99.11
C GLU A 391 17.61 26.43 -100.21
N ASP A 392 17.48 27.71 -99.87
CA ASP A 392 17.69 28.83 -100.81
C ASP A 392 19.17 28.94 -101.28
N ALA A 393 20.12 28.72 -100.37
CA ALA A 393 21.55 28.70 -100.70
C ALA A 393 21.91 27.53 -101.62
N ASP A 394 21.40 26.33 -101.35
CA ASP A 394 21.58 25.14 -102.21
C ASP A 394 20.98 25.40 -103.60
N GLY A 395 19.77 25.97 -103.68
CA GLY A 395 19.14 26.33 -104.95
C GLY A 395 19.98 27.33 -105.78
N LYS A 396 20.58 28.33 -105.13
CA LYS A 396 21.51 29.27 -105.77
C LYS A 396 22.82 28.59 -106.18
N SER A 397 23.35 27.69 -105.35
CA SER A 397 24.56 26.91 -105.65
C SER A 397 24.38 26.04 -106.89
N ASP A 398 23.22 25.39 -107.02
CA ASP A 398 22.85 24.60 -108.21
C ASP A 398 22.73 25.48 -109.47
N GLU A 399 22.20 26.70 -109.35
CA GLU A 399 22.13 27.64 -110.47
C GLU A 399 23.52 28.11 -110.91
N VAL A 400 24.39 28.43 -109.95
CA VAL A 400 25.79 28.81 -110.23
C VAL A 400 26.54 27.64 -110.87
N SER A 401 26.36 26.42 -110.38
CA SER A 401 26.99 25.22 -110.94
C SER A 401 26.57 24.97 -112.38
N ARG A 402 25.28 25.14 -112.71
CA ARG A 402 24.78 25.06 -114.10
C ARG A 402 25.38 26.15 -115.00
N LYS A 403 25.49 27.38 -114.50
CA LYS A 403 26.12 28.50 -115.25
C LYS A 403 27.61 28.26 -115.47
N MET A 404 28.31 27.73 -114.47
CA MET A 404 29.73 27.44 -114.57
C MET A 404 30.01 26.34 -115.60
N ALA A 405 29.23 25.26 -115.60
CA ALA A 405 29.34 24.21 -116.62
C ALA A 405 29.13 24.75 -118.05
N PHE A 406 28.16 25.64 -118.26
CA PHE A 406 27.95 26.29 -119.56
C PHE A 406 29.15 27.13 -120.00
N VAL A 407 29.77 27.88 -119.08
CA VAL A 407 30.96 28.69 -119.37
C VAL A 407 32.19 27.81 -119.63
N GLU A 408 32.33 26.68 -118.92
CA GLU A 408 33.39 25.69 -119.15
C GLU A 408 33.27 25.09 -120.56
N ASP A 409 32.07 24.72 -121.01
CA ASP A 409 31.82 24.23 -122.37
C ASP A 409 32.16 25.31 -123.44
N GLU A 410 31.78 26.57 -123.21
CA GLU A 410 32.11 27.68 -124.11
C GLU A 410 33.63 27.95 -124.16
N LEU A 411 34.32 27.80 -123.03
CA LEU A 411 35.77 27.95 -122.94
C LEU A 411 36.48 26.83 -123.73
N GLU A 412 36.09 25.57 -123.56
CA GLU A 412 36.66 24.44 -124.31
C GLU A 412 36.50 24.65 -125.83
N ALA A 413 35.32 25.11 -126.27
CA ALA A 413 35.07 25.43 -127.68
C ALA A 413 35.92 26.61 -128.19
N ALA A 414 36.26 27.58 -127.33
CA ALA A 414 37.16 28.68 -127.66
C ALA A 414 38.62 28.22 -127.71
N GLU A 415 39.05 27.35 -126.79
CA GLU A 415 40.40 26.77 -126.76
C GLU A 415 40.69 25.94 -128.02
N GLU A 416 39.76 25.08 -128.46
CA GLU A 416 39.93 24.33 -129.71
C GLU A 416 39.97 25.25 -130.95
N ARG A 417 39.23 26.36 -130.94
CA ARG A 417 39.34 27.41 -131.98
C ARG A 417 40.73 28.05 -131.99
N VAL A 418 41.26 28.40 -130.82
CA VAL A 418 42.60 28.99 -130.67
C VAL A 418 43.68 28.01 -131.12
N LYS A 419 43.59 26.74 -130.71
CA LYS A 419 44.51 25.67 -131.12
C LYS A 419 44.53 25.47 -132.63
N THR A 420 43.36 25.44 -133.26
CA THR A 420 43.25 25.36 -134.73
C THR A 420 43.88 26.60 -135.39
N GLY A 421 43.66 27.79 -134.83
CA GLY A 421 44.29 29.03 -135.28
C GLY A 421 45.82 29.00 -135.18
N TYR A 422 46.37 28.51 -134.06
CA TYR A 422 47.82 28.38 -133.86
C TYR A 422 48.46 27.43 -134.89
N SER A 423 47.86 26.27 -135.16
CA SER A 423 48.36 25.37 -136.20
C SER A 423 48.41 26.05 -137.57
N LYS A 424 47.39 26.87 -137.91
CA LYS A 424 47.37 27.61 -139.18
C LYS A 424 48.45 28.70 -139.26
N VAL A 425 48.70 29.39 -138.15
CA VAL A 425 49.79 30.38 -138.05
C VAL A 425 51.14 29.69 -138.21
N GLN A 426 51.34 28.52 -137.59
CA GLN A 426 52.57 27.74 -137.74
C GLN A 426 52.81 27.30 -139.19
N GLU A 427 51.79 26.79 -139.89
CA GLU A 427 51.89 26.46 -141.32
C GLU A 427 52.33 27.68 -142.16
N LEU A 428 51.74 28.86 -141.91
CA LEU A 428 52.10 30.10 -142.62
C LEU A 428 53.53 30.57 -142.32
N ASP A 429 54.01 30.38 -141.08
CA ASP A 429 55.37 30.78 -140.69
C ASP A 429 56.43 29.88 -141.37
N GLU A 430 56.14 28.58 -141.52
CA GLU A 430 56.98 27.64 -142.28
C GLU A 430 57.04 28.01 -143.78
N GLU A 431 55.91 28.39 -144.38
CA GLU A 431 55.86 28.91 -145.76
C GLU A 431 56.67 30.20 -145.92
N LEU A 432 56.53 31.15 -144.98
CA LEU A 432 57.27 32.41 -144.98
C LEU A 432 58.79 32.17 -144.86
N GLN A 433 59.20 31.20 -144.03
CA GLN A 433 60.60 30.83 -143.88
C GLN A 433 61.19 30.24 -145.18
N ALA A 434 60.41 29.43 -145.91
CA ALA A 434 60.80 28.93 -147.24
C ALA A 434 60.97 30.06 -148.28
N VAL A 435 60.08 31.05 -148.26
CA VAL A 435 60.17 32.25 -149.12
C VAL A 435 61.39 33.10 -148.75
N CYS A 436 61.63 33.36 -147.46
CA CYS A 436 62.81 34.08 -146.98
C CYS A 436 64.12 33.41 -147.42
N ASN A 437 64.20 32.08 -147.36
CA ASN A 437 65.38 31.33 -147.84
C ASN A 437 65.58 31.49 -149.35
N SER A 438 64.51 31.47 -150.14
CA SER A 438 64.56 31.70 -151.59
C SER A 438 65.04 33.12 -151.92
N LEU A 439 64.58 34.11 -151.16
CA LEU A 439 64.94 35.51 -151.35
C LEU A 439 66.43 35.77 -151.03
N LYS A 440 66.96 35.19 -149.95
CA LYS A 440 68.41 35.20 -149.63
C LYS A 440 69.28 34.60 -150.72
N SER A 441 68.80 33.55 -151.39
CA SER A 441 69.51 32.93 -152.52
C SER A 441 69.58 33.87 -153.73
N LEU A 442 68.48 34.56 -154.04
CA LEU A 442 68.44 35.59 -155.08
C LEU A 442 69.32 36.79 -154.75
N GLU A 443 69.29 37.30 -153.52
CA GLU A 443 70.12 38.43 -153.08
C GLU A 443 71.61 38.12 -153.22
N ASN A 444 72.05 36.91 -152.84
CA ASN A 444 73.43 36.46 -153.06
C ASN A 444 73.80 36.36 -154.55
N SER A 445 72.86 35.99 -155.41
CA SER A 445 73.06 35.96 -156.86
C SER A 445 73.19 37.38 -157.43
N GLU A 446 72.36 38.31 -156.97
CA GLU A 446 72.41 39.73 -157.36
C GLU A 446 73.73 40.38 -156.92
N GLN A 447 74.15 40.18 -155.67
CA GLN A 447 75.41 40.73 -155.15
C GLN A 447 76.62 40.26 -155.96
N LYS A 448 76.64 38.98 -156.38
CA LYS A 448 77.69 38.45 -157.27
C LYS A 448 77.70 39.12 -158.64
N ALA A 449 76.54 39.47 -159.18
CA ALA A 449 76.44 40.20 -160.45
C ALA A 449 76.91 41.65 -160.29
N ASN A 450 76.49 42.34 -159.22
CA ASN A 450 76.89 43.72 -158.94
C ASN A 450 78.40 43.86 -158.72
N ASN A 451 79.03 42.96 -157.95
CA ASN A 451 80.49 42.97 -157.77
C ASN A 451 81.24 42.87 -159.12
N ARG A 452 80.70 42.09 -160.05
CA ARG A 452 81.28 41.89 -161.39
C ARG A 452 81.16 43.16 -162.26
N VAL A 453 80.08 43.92 -162.09
CA VAL A 453 79.90 45.22 -162.74
C VAL A 453 80.90 46.26 -162.20
N GLU A 454 81.11 46.30 -160.89
CA GLU A 454 82.04 47.26 -160.27
C GLU A 454 83.51 46.97 -160.65
N GLU A 455 83.91 45.70 -160.74
CA GLU A 455 85.24 45.31 -161.24
C GLU A 455 85.50 45.85 -162.66
N PHE A 456 84.54 45.70 -163.58
CA PHE A 456 84.67 46.22 -164.95
C PHE A 456 84.69 47.76 -165.01
N LYS A 457 84.00 48.43 -164.10
CA LYS A 457 84.00 49.90 -164.01
C LYS A 457 85.38 50.44 -163.61
N ILE A 458 86.03 49.83 -162.62
CA ILE A 458 87.38 50.20 -162.17
C ILE A 458 88.41 49.99 -163.30
N GLU A 459 88.31 48.87 -164.04
CA GLU A 459 89.17 48.64 -165.21
C GLU A 459 89.00 49.72 -166.29
N MET A 460 87.75 50.13 -166.58
CA MET A 460 87.47 51.19 -167.56
C MET A 460 88.05 52.55 -167.15
N GLU A 461 87.94 52.95 -165.88
CA GLU A 461 88.49 54.22 -165.39
C GLU A 461 90.02 54.25 -165.50
N SER A 462 90.69 53.15 -165.14
CA SER A 462 92.15 52.97 -165.28
C SER A 462 92.63 53.08 -166.73
N LEU A 463 91.94 52.40 -167.65
CA LEU A 463 92.26 52.43 -169.08
C LEU A 463 92.03 53.84 -169.67
N THR A 464 90.97 54.53 -169.25
CA THR A 464 90.65 55.89 -169.70
C THR A 464 91.71 56.90 -169.23
N ALA A 465 92.18 56.79 -167.98
CA ALA A 465 93.23 57.66 -167.45
C ALA A 465 94.57 57.47 -168.19
N ARG A 466 94.94 56.23 -168.52
CA ARG A 466 96.15 55.92 -169.31
C ARG A 466 96.08 56.48 -170.73
N LEU A 467 94.91 56.41 -171.38
CA LEU A 467 94.70 56.97 -172.71
C LEU A 467 94.91 58.50 -172.70
N LYS A 468 94.29 59.20 -171.74
CA LYS A 468 94.35 60.66 -171.63
C LYS A 468 95.78 61.17 -171.40
N ALA A 469 96.56 60.46 -170.57
CA ALA A 469 97.97 60.78 -170.33
C ALA A 469 98.86 60.53 -171.56
N ALA A 470 98.55 59.52 -172.37
CA ALA A 470 99.24 59.26 -173.63
C ALA A 470 98.93 60.34 -174.69
N GLU A 471 97.68 60.79 -174.77
CA GLU A 471 97.26 61.89 -175.65
C GLU A 471 97.97 63.22 -175.31
N THR A 472 98.03 63.59 -174.02
CA THR A 472 98.74 64.83 -173.62
C THR A 472 100.23 64.77 -173.91
N ARG A 473 100.84 63.57 -173.80
CA ARG A 473 102.25 63.37 -174.14
C ARG A 473 102.49 63.50 -175.65
N ALA A 474 101.60 62.94 -176.48
CA ALA A 474 101.67 63.08 -177.94
C ALA A 474 101.49 64.54 -178.39
N GLU A 475 100.54 65.26 -177.80
CA GLU A 475 100.24 66.65 -178.14
C GLU A 475 101.40 67.61 -177.78
N ASN A 476 102.09 67.37 -176.67
CA ASN A 476 103.29 68.10 -176.30
C ASN A 476 104.48 67.81 -177.23
N ALA A 477 104.61 66.56 -177.69
CA ALA A 477 105.62 66.18 -178.68
C ALA A 477 105.37 66.85 -180.04
N GLU A 478 104.12 66.93 -180.51
CA GLU A 478 103.76 67.66 -181.73
C GLU A 478 104.07 69.16 -181.64
N LYS A 479 103.78 69.80 -180.49
CA LYS A 479 104.11 71.22 -180.27
C LYS A 479 105.61 71.46 -180.27
N LEU A 480 106.40 70.50 -179.78
CA LEU A 480 107.86 70.57 -179.80
C LEU A 480 108.41 70.43 -181.22
N VAL A 481 107.89 69.46 -181.98
CA VAL A 481 108.25 69.25 -183.39
C VAL A 481 107.94 70.49 -184.23
N LYS A 482 106.75 71.09 -184.10
CA LYS A 482 106.41 72.34 -184.82
C LYS A 482 107.34 73.52 -184.49
N ARG A 483 107.84 73.59 -183.26
CA ARG A 483 108.74 74.66 -182.81
C ARG A 483 110.15 74.47 -183.36
N LEU A 484 110.64 73.23 -183.33
CA LEU A 484 111.91 72.85 -183.94
C LEU A 484 111.88 73.03 -185.46
N GLN A 485 110.78 72.69 -186.12
CA GLN A 485 110.60 72.90 -187.56
C GLN A 485 110.69 74.39 -187.93
N LYS A 486 110.04 75.29 -187.18
CA LYS A 486 110.17 76.74 -187.40
C LYS A 486 111.60 77.26 -187.21
N GLU A 487 112.36 76.69 -186.29
CA GLU A 487 113.75 77.08 -186.06
C GLU A 487 114.66 76.57 -187.18
N VAL A 488 114.38 75.37 -187.70
CA VAL A 488 115.03 74.80 -188.90
C VAL A 488 114.75 75.68 -190.12
N ASP A 489 113.50 76.00 -190.42
CA ASP A 489 113.15 76.87 -191.56
C ASP A 489 113.87 78.23 -191.47
N ARG A 490 113.96 78.81 -190.27
CA ARG A 490 114.65 80.09 -190.03
C ARG A 490 116.17 80.00 -190.20
N LEU A 491 116.77 78.87 -189.85
CA LEU A 491 118.19 78.58 -190.06
C LEU A 491 118.47 78.32 -191.55
N GLU A 492 117.58 77.61 -192.24
CA GLU A 492 117.64 77.38 -193.69
C GLU A 492 117.51 78.69 -194.48
N ASP A 493 116.60 79.59 -194.09
CA ASP A 493 116.46 80.91 -194.71
C ASP A 493 117.71 81.79 -194.50
N ARG A 494 118.31 81.77 -193.30
CA ARG A 494 119.59 82.46 -193.05
C ARG A 494 120.73 81.87 -193.88
N LEU A 495 120.79 80.54 -193.96
CA LEU A 495 121.79 79.82 -194.76
C LEU A 495 121.62 80.14 -196.25
N PHE A 496 120.38 80.21 -196.73
CA PHE A 496 120.04 80.61 -198.08
C PHE A 496 120.46 82.05 -198.36
N TYR A 497 120.15 82.98 -197.45
CA TYR A 497 120.55 84.39 -197.59
C TYR A 497 122.07 84.57 -197.62
N GLU A 498 122.79 83.86 -196.74
CA GLU A 498 124.25 83.94 -196.70
C GLU A 498 124.91 83.23 -197.90
N LYS A 499 124.28 82.17 -198.43
CA LYS A 499 124.65 81.53 -199.71
C LYS A 499 124.40 82.43 -200.91
N GLU A 500 123.25 83.10 -201.00
CA GLU A 500 122.97 84.06 -202.07
C GLU A 500 123.92 85.24 -202.01
N LYS A 501 124.28 85.71 -200.81
CA LYS A 501 125.29 86.76 -200.65
C LYS A 501 126.68 86.30 -201.11
N TYR A 502 127.07 85.07 -200.77
CA TYR A 502 128.29 84.44 -201.31
C TYR A 502 128.24 84.26 -202.83
N LYS A 503 127.09 83.84 -203.36
CA LYS A 503 126.86 83.64 -204.78
C LYS A 503 126.85 84.95 -205.54
N ALA A 504 126.25 86.01 -205.03
CA ALA A 504 126.30 87.35 -205.61
C ALA A 504 127.75 87.90 -205.61
N ILE A 505 128.53 87.64 -204.55
CA ILE A 505 129.97 87.95 -204.53
C ILE A 505 130.75 87.15 -205.59
N CYS A 506 130.44 85.86 -205.78
CA CYS A 506 131.04 85.02 -206.82
C CYS A 506 130.59 85.41 -208.22
N ASP A 507 129.31 85.66 -208.43
CA ASP A 507 128.70 86.05 -209.71
C ASP A 507 129.15 87.47 -210.08
N ASP A 508 129.40 88.39 -209.13
CA ASP A 508 130.11 89.65 -209.38
C ASP A 508 131.57 89.38 -209.78
N MET A 509 132.26 88.44 -209.12
CA MET A 509 133.61 88.00 -209.49
C MET A 509 133.63 87.44 -210.92
N ASP A 510 132.66 86.60 -211.26
CA ASP A 510 132.48 85.99 -212.57
C ASP A 510 131.97 87.02 -213.59
N SER A 511 131.21 88.03 -213.19
CA SER A 511 130.81 89.17 -214.03
C SER A 511 132.02 90.04 -214.35
N THR A 512 132.91 90.32 -213.39
CA THR A 512 134.22 90.95 -213.69
C THR A 512 135.13 90.05 -214.54
N PHE A 513 135.01 88.72 -214.40
CA PHE A 513 135.76 87.79 -215.23
C PHE A 513 135.19 87.68 -216.65
N ALA A 514 133.87 87.82 -216.79
CA ALA A 514 133.16 87.83 -218.06
C ALA A 514 133.31 89.17 -218.78
N GLU A 515 133.37 90.30 -218.06
CA GLU A 515 133.88 91.59 -218.57
C GLU A 515 135.28 91.43 -219.19
N LEU A 516 136.05 90.47 -218.68
CA LEU A 516 137.42 90.19 -219.09
C LEU A 516 137.54 89.30 -220.32
N THR A 517 136.56 88.46 -220.58
CA THR A 517 136.67 87.49 -221.67
C THR A 517 135.60 87.66 -222.74
N GLY A 518 135.15 88.91 -222.93
CA GLY A 518 134.32 89.33 -224.04
C GLY A 518 134.68 88.63 -225.36
N TYR A 519 133.70 87.85 -225.83
CA TYR A 519 132.78 88.41 -226.81
C TYR A 519 132.08 89.65 -226.27
#